data_AF-A0A3L7PTA1-F1
#
_entry.id   AF-A0A3L7PTA1-F1
#
_cell.length_a   1.000
_cell.length_b   1.000
_cell.length_c   1.000
_cell.angle_alpha   90.00
_cell.angle_beta   90.00
_cell.angle_gamma   90.00
#
_symmetry.space_group_name_H-M   'P 1'
#
loop_
_entity.id
_entity.type
_entity.pdbx_description
1 polymer ?
#
loop_
_entity_poly.entity_id
_entity_poly.type
_entity_poly.pdbx_seq_one_letter_code
_entity_poly.pdbx_strand_id
1 'polypeptide(L)'
;DGQQPLALAVVIGQDIWKLELLTPQTVCALEVLPTPSTGFEKVREPNRYSGVLYVLAGTVKWTSALGASQDVAERTGLPLSSDQAAANKQTAVSFPTAPDWTDPAKRKLAPLRRYALLFEKEFALDQPADPSMQALIQHTNSKISELAVRGLALTQSYSALTQALAVCPHEEGRFAARDGLYEWLPLGADHGALLKKELETHYPPADVEMMYRLLWGYTREDGRDKLTSHQLVGLLHNNHVVVREQADFWIERLIGRKTEYRATNLPAQRESQIRRIEKLIEDNGALVKDE
;
A
#
# COMPACT_ATOMS: atom_id res chain seq x y z
N ASP A 1 38.79 7.26 -26.42
CA ASP A 1 38.26 6.35 -25.38
C ASP A 1 36.75 6.48 -25.26
N GLY A 2 36.02 5.73 -26.09
CA GLY A 2 34.56 5.69 -26.07
C GLY A 2 34.09 4.51 -25.24
N GLN A 3 34.03 4.69 -23.92
CA GLN A 3 33.47 3.67 -23.04
C GLN A 3 31.97 3.61 -23.31
N GLN A 4 31.48 2.47 -23.82
CA GLN A 4 30.05 2.30 -24.08
C GLN A 4 29.28 2.44 -22.76
N PRO A 5 28.15 3.17 -22.76
CA PRO A 5 27.33 3.33 -21.57
C PRO A 5 26.87 1.96 -21.06
N LEU A 6 26.95 1.75 -19.75
CA LEU A 6 26.49 0.51 -19.12
C LEU A 6 24.97 0.40 -19.32
N ALA A 7 24.51 -0.69 -19.94
CA ALA A 7 23.09 -0.95 -20.16
C ALA A 7 22.61 -2.09 -19.24
N LEU A 8 21.48 -1.87 -18.59
CA LEU A 8 20.81 -2.82 -17.71
C LEU A 8 19.42 -3.11 -18.27
N ALA A 9 19.04 -4.39 -18.27
CA ALA A 9 17.65 -4.79 -18.46
C ALA A 9 16.94 -4.76 -17.10
N VAL A 10 15.83 -4.05 -17.01
CA VAL A 10 15.01 -3.95 -15.79
C VAL A 10 13.66 -4.58 -16.07
N VAL A 11 13.34 -5.65 -15.37
CA VAL A 11 12.05 -6.35 -15.51
C VAL A 11 11.13 -5.91 -14.39
N ILE A 12 9.95 -5.38 -14.75
CA ILE A 12 8.93 -4.96 -13.80
C ILE A 12 7.62 -5.66 -14.18
N GLY A 13 7.22 -6.66 -13.39
CA GLY A 13 6.10 -7.53 -13.78
C GLY A 13 6.42 -8.28 -15.07
N GLN A 14 5.64 -8.03 -16.13
CA GLN A 14 5.89 -8.57 -17.47
C GLN A 14 6.62 -7.60 -18.41
N ASP A 15 6.82 -6.36 -17.99
CA ASP A 15 7.44 -5.33 -18.82
C ASP A 15 8.97 -5.38 -18.71
N ILE A 16 9.64 -5.31 -19.86
CA ILE A 16 11.11 -5.24 -19.94
C ILE A 16 11.51 -3.83 -20.38
N TRP A 17 12.25 -3.16 -19.50
CA TRP A 17 12.75 -1.81 -19.69
C TRP A 17 14.26 -1.85 -19.92
N LYS A 18 14.79 -0.86 -20.65
CA LYS A 18 16.24 -0.66 -20.80
C LYS A 18 16.66 0.59 -20.05
N LEU A 19 17.67 0.45 -19.19
CA LEU A 19 18.32 1.56 -18.49
C LEU A 19 19.76 1.67 -18.96
N GLU A 20 20.12 2.77 -19.61
CA GLU A 20 21.50 3.05 -20.03
C GLU A 20 22.08 4.17 -19.14
N LEU A 21 23.20 3.91 -18.47
CA LEU A 21 23.90 4.89 -17.64
C LEU A 21 24.83 5.70 -18.54
N LEU A 22 24.48 6.97 -18.82
CA LEU A 22 25.19 7.77 -19.81
C LEU A 22 26.45 8.45 -19.26
N THR A 23 26.56 8.60 -17.93
CA THR A 23 27.74 9.19 -17.29
C THR A 23 28.33 8.28 -16.21
N PRO A 24 29.66 8.26 -16.00
CA PRO A 24 30.31 7.37 -15.03
C PRO A 24 29.85 7.57 -13.57
N GLN A 25 29.43 8.78 -13.22
CA GLN A 25 28.93 9.16 -11.89
C GLN A 25 27.42 8.93 -11.70
N THR A 26 26.78 8.21 -12.63
CA THR A 26 25.33 8.03 -12.60
C THR A 26 24.91 7.28 -11.35
N VAL A 27 23.99 7.87 -10.60
CA VAL A 27 23.31 7.23 -9.48
C VAL A 27 21.82 7.40 -9.71
N CYS A 28 21.10 6.28 -9.83
CA CYS A 28 19.65 6.26 -9.95
C CYS A 28 19.04 5.28 -8.96
N ALA A 29 17.78 5.51 -8.62
CA ALA A 29 17.00 4.69 -7.72
C ALA A 29 15.63 4.41 -8.36
N LEU A 30 15.15 3.18 -8.23
CA LEU A 30 13.88 2.74 -8.80
C LEU A 30 12.93 2.35 -7.68
N GLU A 31 11.78 3.00 -7.63
CA GLU A 31 10.67 2.62 -6.76
C GLU A 31 9.56 2.02 -7.61
N VAL A 32 9.09 0.84 -7.24
CA VAL A 32 7.96 0.17 -7.89
C VAL A 32 7.02 -0.31 -6.80
N LEU A 33 5.76 0.06 -6.93
CA LEU A 33 4.70 -0.34 -6.04
C LEU A 33 3.62 -1.08 -6.85
N PRO A 34 3.18 -2.27 -6.42
CA PRO A 34 1.96 -2.87 -6.94
C PRO A 34 0.81 -1.86 -6.81
N THR A 35 -0.09 -1.83 -7.78
CA THR A 35 -1.28 -1.00 -7.63
C THR A 35 -2.24 -1.69 -6.66
N PRO A 36 -2.58 -1.09 -5.50
CA PRO A 36 -3.43 -1.74 -4.52
C PRO A 36 -4.85 -1.98 -5.07
N SER A 37 -5.59 -2.87 -4.42
CA SER A 37 -7.03 -3.02 -4.63
C SER A 37 -7.77 -1.70 -4.33
N THR A 38 -8.58 -1.22 -5.27
CA THR A 38 -9.38 0.01 -5.09
C THR A 38 -10.80 -0.13 -5.63
N GLY A 39 -11.31 -1.36 -5.73
CA GLY A 39 -12.62 -1.63 -6.31
C GLY A 39 -13.02 -3.09 -6.15
N PHE A 40 -14.31 -3.32 -5.92
CA PHE A 40 -14.84 -4.64 -5.58
C PHE A 40 -14.57 -5.68 -6.66
N GLU A 41 -13.85 -6.76 -6.31
CA GLU A 41 -13.55 -7.90 -7.18
C GLU A 41 -13.03 -7.52 -8.58
N LYS A 42 -12.50 -6.31 -8.73
CA LYS A 42 -11.87 -5.86 -9.96
C LYS A 42 -10.45 -6.43 -9.96
N VAL A 43 -10.35 -7.72 -10.28
CA VAL A 43 -9.08 -8.37 -10.62
C VAL A 43 -8.51 -7.59 -11.80
N ARG A 44 -7.49 -6.77 -11.53
CA ARG A 44 -6.81 -6.05 -12.59
C ARG A 44 -5.93 -7.02 -13.35
N GLU A 45 -5.59 -6.65 -14.59
CA GLU A 45 -4.60 -7.40 -15.34
C GLU A 45 -3.36 -7.64 -14.45
N PRO A 46 -2.85 -8.88 -14.41
CA PRO A 46 -1.66 -9.17 -13.62
C PRO A 46 -0.55 -8.21 -14.03
N ASN A 47 0.24 -7.74 -13.04
CA ASN A 47 1.35 -6.80 -13.21
C ASN A 47 1.00 -5.31 -13.36
N ARG A 48 -0.16 -4.86 -12.85
CA ARG A 48 -0.37 -3.42 -12.70
C ARG A 48 0.51 -2.83 -11.60
N TYR A 49 1.41 -1.93 -11.98
CA TYR A 49 2.27 -1.21 -11.07
C TYR A 49 2.31 0.27 -11.38
N SER A 50 2.70 1.04 -10.37
CA SER A 50 3.16 2.41 -10.51
C SER A 50 4.58 2.50 -9.97
N GLY A 51 5.42 3.33 -10.57
CA GLY A 51 6.77 3.49 -10.08
C GLY A 51 7.34 4.85 -10.42
N VAL A 52 8.56 5.09 -9.95
CA VAL A 52 9.34 6.27 -10.30
C VAL A 52 10.81 5.87 -10.43
N LEU A 53 11.43 6.26 -11.54
CA LEU A 53 12.88 6.25 -11.70
C LEU A 53 13.43 7.60 -11.28
N TYR A 54 14.14 7.64 -10.16
CA TYR A 54 14.84 8.82 -9.66
C TYR A 54 16.29 8.83 -10.15
N VAL A 55 16.72 9.93 -10.77
CA VAL A 55 18.13 10.14 -11.11
C VAL A 55 18.72 11.10 -10.09
N LEU A 56 19.59 10.59 -9.22
CA LEU A 56 20.17 11.33 -8.10
C LEU A 56 21.42 12.12 -8.53
N ALA A 57 22.19 11.54 -9.46
CA ALA A 57 23.36 12.15 -10.08
C ALA A 57 23.55 11.61 -11.51
N GLY A 58 24.09 12.43 -12.40
CA GLY A 58 24.36 12.03 -13.79
C GLY A 58 23.12 12.01 -14.69
N THR A 59 23.18 11.20 -15.75
CA THR A 59 22.09 11.10 -16.73
C THR A 59 21.90 9.65 -17.12
N VAL A 60 20.64 9.22 -17.21
CA VAL A 60 20.28 7.91 -17.73
C VAL A 60 19.45 8.06 -18.98
N LYS A 61 19.50 7.06 -19.86
CA LYS A 61 18.50 6.88 -20.91
C LYS A 61 17.60 5.72 -20.52
N TRP A 62 16.30 6.00 -20.50
CA TRP A 62 15.27 5.04 -20.16
C TRP A 62 14.46 4.70 -21.40
N THR A 63 14.42 3.42 -21.78
CA THR A 63 13.66 2.92 -22.92
C THR A 63 12.52 2.04 -22.44
N SER A 64 11.29 2.36 -22.87
CA SER A 64 10.10 1.57 -22.60
C SER A 64 10.08 0.24 -23.35
N ALA A 65 9.21 -0.66 -22.93
CA ALA A 65 8.98 -1.93 -23.62
C ALA A 65 8.51 -1.73 -25.08
N LEU A 66 7.87 -0.58 -25.37
CA LEU A 66 7.47 -0.17 -26.72
C LEU A 66 8.59 0.52 -27.51
N GLY A 67 9.81 0.63 -26.96
CA GLY A 67 10.97 1.20 -27.63
C GLY A 67 11.10 2.72 -27.56
N ALA A 68 10.13 3.42 -26.95
CA ALA A 68 10.24 4.87 -26.73
C ALA A 68 11.36 5.15 -25.72
N SER A 69 12.30 6.02 -26.08
CA SER A 69 13.44 6.35 -25.23
C SER A 69 13.41 7.80 -24.80
N GLN A 70 13.83 8.06 -23.57
CA GLN A 70 14.00 9.41 -23.04
C GLN A 70 15.25 9.50 -22.17
N ASP A 71 15.94 10.63 -22.26
CA ASP A 71 17.04 10.95 -21.36
C ASP A 71 16.47 11.60 -20.10
N VAL A 72 16.86 11.09 -18.94
CA VAL A 72 16.41 11.53 -17.62
C VAL A 72 17.63 12.10 -16.90
N ALA A 73 17.60 13.41 -16.66
CA ALA A 73 18.71 14.16 -16.07
C ALA A 73 18.70 14.05 -14.54
N GLU A 74 19.82 14.44 -13.92
CA GLU A 74 19.93 14.52 -12.46
C GLU A 74 18.81 15.37 -11.83
N ARG A 75 18.45 15.00 -10.61
CA ARG A 75 17.38 15.64 -9.82
C ARG A 75 16.02 15.63 -10.52
N THR A 76 15.78 14.63 -11.36
CA THR A 76 14.48 14.37 -11.96
C THR A 76 13.99 12.96 -11.67
N GLY A 77 12.69 12.84 -11.43
CA GLY A 77 11.97 11.60 -11.30
C GLY A 77 11.13 11.38 -12.54
N LEU A 78 11.30 10.24 -13.19
CA LEU A 78 10.44 9.80 -14.29
C LEU A 78 9.37 8.88 -13.72
N PRO A 79 8.09 9.29 -13.72
CA PRO A 79 6.99 8.37 -13.39
C PRO A 79 7.00 7.18 -14.34
N LEU A 80 6.60 6.02 -13.83
CA LEU A 80 6.47 4.76 -14.55
C LEU A 80 5.06 4.20 -14.34
N SER A 81 4.52 3.59 -15.39
CA SER A 81 3.20 2.95 -15.37
C SER A 81 3.26 1.66 -16.17
N SER A 82 2.51 0.64 -15.72
CA SER A 82 2.26 -0.56 -16.53
C SER A 82 1.37 -0.27 -17.75
N ASP A 83 0.62 0.85 -17.74
CA ASP A 83 -0.07 1.34 -18.94
C ASP A 83 0.95 1.99 -19.87
N GLN A 84 1.40 1.23 -20.87
CA GLN A 84 2.45 1.66 -21.82
C GLN A 84 2.06 2.92 -22.62
N ALA A 85 0.77 3.14 -22.87
CA ALA A 85 0.30 4.35 -23.55
C ALA A 85 0.41 5.58 -22.65
N ALA A 86 0.16 5.41 -21.34
CA ALA A 86 0.43 6.44 -20.34
C ALA A 86 1.93 6.62 -20.10
N ALA A 87 2.70 5.54 -20.03
CA ALA A 87 4.15 5.57 -19.77
C ALA A 87 4.91 6.36 -20.83
N ASN A 88 4.55 6.22 -22.11
CA ASN A 88 5.16 6.98 -23.20
C ASN A 88 4.84 8.48 -23.17
N LYS A 89 3.85 8.91 -22.39
CA LYS A 89 3.46 10.32 -22.22
C LYS A 89 4.01 10.93 -20.93
N GLN A 90 4.61 10.13 -20.05
CA GLN A 90 5.16 10.60 -18.79
C GLN A 90 6.42 11.41 -19.04
N THR A 91 6.47 12.60 -18.45
CA THR A 91 7.63 13.49 -18.48
C THR A 91 8.36 13.42 -17.15
N ALA A 92 9.69 13.52 -17.21
CA ALA A 92 10.50 13.64 -16.02
C ALA A 92 10.17 14.95 -15.29
N VAL A 93 9.98 14.88 -13.97
CA VAL A 93 9.65 16.02 -13.11
C VAL A 93 10.81 16.25 -12.15
N SER A 94 11.21 17.51 -11.96
CA SER A 94 12.26 17.82 -10.97
C SER A 94 11.73 17.58 -9.56
N PHE A 95 12.58 17.00 -8.70
CA PHE A 95 12.29 16.88 -7.28
C PHE A 95 13.26 17.75 -6.46
N PRO A 96 12.78 18.42 -5.40
CA PRO A 96 13.62 19.28 -4.56
C PRO A 96 14.58 18.47 -3.68
N THR A 97 14.19 17.27 -3.27
CA THR A 97 14.96 16.38 -2.41
C THR A 97 14.77 14.93 -2.84
N ALA A 98 15.87 14.17 -2.88
CA ALA A 98 15.81 12.73 -3.13
C ALA A 98 14.97 12.02 -2.05
N PRO A 99 14.27 10.92 -2.40
CA PRO A 99 13.54 10.13 -1.42
C PRO A 99 14.43 9.65 -0.29
N ASP A 100 13.95 9.72 0.96
CA ASP A 100 14.76 9.45 2.14
C ASP A 100 15.34 8.02 2.16
N TRP A 101 14.67 7.06 1.53
CA TRP A 101 15.15 5.68 1.42
C TRP A 101 16.39 5.54 0.54
N THR A 102 16.68 6.51 -0.33
CA THR A 102 17.89 6.51 -1.18
C THR A 102 19.13 6.96 -0.43
N ASP A 103 18.98 7.66 0.70
CA ASP A 103 20.08 8.19 1.52
C ASP A 103 20.37 7.25 2.71
N PRO A 104 21.56 6.62 2.79
CA PRO A 104 21.94 5.77 3.93
C PRO A 104 21.87 6.48 5.29
N ALA A 105 22.18 7.77 5.37
CA ALA A 105 22.15 8.53 6.62
C ALA A 105 20.71 8.75 7.07
N LYS A 106 19.81 9.12 6.16
CA LYS A 106 18.38 9.29 6.47
C LYS A 106 17.69 7.96 6.76
N ARG A 107 18.03 6.88 6.05
CA ARG A 107 17.53 5.52 6.36
C ARG A 107 17.78 5.10 7.80
N LYS A 108 18.92 5.50 8.39
CA LYS A 108 19.23 5.23 9.81
C LYS A 108 18.32 5.98 10.77
N LEU A 109 17.75 7.11 10.35
CA LEU A 109 16.86 7.94 11.16
C LEU A 109 15.40 7.48 11.13
N ALA A 110 15.03 6.58 10.20
CA ALA A 110 13.67 6.07 10.08
C ALA A 110 13.18 5.47 11.42
N PRO A 111 11.97 5.84 11.91
CA PRO A 111 11.51 5.48 13.25
C PRO A 111 11.57 3.98 13.54
N LEU A 112 11.16 3.13 12.60
CA LEU A 112 11.18 1.68 12.74
C LEU A 112 12.60 1.08 12.77
N ARG A 113 13.58 1.75 12.15
CA ARG A 113 14.98 1.29 12.13
C ARG A 113 15.57 1.21 13.53
N ARG A 114 15.11 2.06 14.45
CA ARG A 114 15.53 2.06 15.87
C ARG A 114 15.14 0.77 16.60
N TYR A 115 14.14 0.05 16.09
CA TYR A 115 13.66 -1.21 16.65
C TYR A 115 14.26 -2.45 15.96
N ALA A 116 15.06 -2.27 14.90
CA ALA A 116 15.60 -3.40 14.13
C ALA A 116 16.42 -4.37 14.98
N LEU A 117 17.29 -3.86 15.87
CA LEU A 117 18.09 -4.70 16.76
C LEU A 117 17.26 -5.40 17.85
N LEU A 118 16.12 -4.82 18.25
CA LEU A 118 15.20 -5.48 19.17
C LEU A 118 14.43 -6.58 18.43
N PHE A 119 13.96 -6.29 17.23
CA PHE A 119 13.28 -7.25 16.36
C PHE A 119 14.18 -8.43 16.01
N GLU A 120 15.43 -8.19 15.64
CA GLU A 120 16.41 -9.25 15.30
C GLU A 120 16.64 -10.22 16.47
N LYS A 121 16.59 -9.73 17.71
CA LYS A 121 16.77 -10.57 18.92
C LYS A 121 15.61 -11.54 19.17
N GLU A 122 14.46 -11.32 18.55
CA GLU A 122 13.32 -12.23 18.65
C GLU A 122 13.49 -13.49 17.77
N PHE A 123 14.52 -13.54 16.93
CA PHE A 123 14.79 -14.66 16.02
C PHE A 123 15.93 -15.54 16.53
N ALA A 124 15.69 -16.85 16.54
CA ALA A 124 16.74 -17.84 16.71
C ALA A 124 17.35 -18.20 15.35
N LEU A 125 18.68 -18.31 15.27
CA LEU A 125 19.40 -18.55 14.00
C LEU A 125 19.07 -19.90 13.34
N ASP A 126 18.55 -20.85 14.11
CA ASP A 126 18.19 -22.20 13.70
C ASP A 126 16.69 -22.37 13.42
N GLN A 127 15.88 -21.32 13.55
CA GLN A 127 14.45 -21.35 13.28
C GLN A 127 14.08 -20.59 12.00
N PRO A 128 13.11 -21.09 11.22
CA PRO A 128 12.56 -20.34 10.11
C PRO A 128 11.97 -18.99 10.56
N ALA A 129 12.16 -17.97 9.74
CA ALA A 129 11.69 -16.62 10.04
C ALA A 129 10.16 -16.51 10.06
N ASP A 130 9.44 -17.19 9.16
CA ASP A 130 7.98 -17.03 9.02
C ASP A 130 7.20 -17.41 10.30
N PRO A 131 7.38 -18.61 10.90
CA PRO A 131 6.71 -18.96 12.16
C PRO A 131 7.11 -18.03 13.32
N SER A 132 8.36 -17.58 13.35
CA SER A 132 8.85 -16.62 14.34
C SER A 132 8.13 -15.27 14.20
N MET A 133 7.95 -14.77 12.96
CA MET A 133 7.17 -13.55 12.70
C MET A 133 5.69 -13.72 13.08
N GLN A 134 5.08 -14.87 12.80
CA GLN A 134 3.69 -15.14 13.20
C GLN A 134 3.51 -15.08 14.72
N ALA A 135 4.46 -15.63 15.49
CA ALA A 135 4.43 -15.57 16.95
C ALA A 135 4.51 -14.12 17.49
N LEU A 136 5.09 -13.20 16.72
CA LEU A 136 5.28 -11.80 17.11
C LEU A 136 4.11 -10.87 16.75
N ILE A 137 3.04 -11.37 16.11
CA ILE A 137 1.86 -10.56 15.74
C ILE A 137 1.23 -9.84 16.94
N GLN A 138 1.23 -10.49 18.11
CA GLN A 138 0.64 -9.95 19.35
C GLN A 138 1.71 -9.47 20.35
N HIS A 139 2.93 -9.21 19.87
CA HIS A 139 4.01 -8.79 20.74
C HIS A 139 3.65 -7.50 21.50
N THR A 140 4.06 -7.41 22.77
CA THR A 140 3.67 -6.30 23.67
C THR A 140 4.14 -4.93 23.16
N ASN A 141 5.30 -4.89 22.50
CA ASN A 141 5.79 -3.71 21.79
C ASN A 141 5.15 -3.59 20.40
N SER A 142 4.41 -2.51 20.16
CA SER A 142 3.70 -2.27 18.89
C SER A 142 4.63 -2.22 17.68
N LYS A 143 5.87 -1.73 17.84
CA LYS A 143 6.83 -1.61 16.73
C LYS A 143 7.45 -2.94 16.33
N ILE A 144 7.54 -3.88 17.26
CA ILE A 144 7.95 -5.26 16.97
C ILE A 144 6.82 -5.99 16.23
N SER A 145 5.58 -5.83 16.68
CA SER A 145 4.40 -6.35 15.96
C SER A 145 4.29 -5.77 14.55
N GLU A 146 4.46 -4.46 14.40
CA GLU A 146 4.44 -3.77 13.10
C GLU A 146 5.54 -4.32 12.16
N LEU A 147 6.76 -4.52 12.65
CA LEU A 147 7.85 -5.10 11.87
C LEU A 147 7.59 -6.56 11.48
N ALA A 148 7.05 -7.37 12.39
CA ALA A 148 6.69 -8.76 12.12
C ALA A 148 5.65 -8.87 11.01
N VAL A 149 4.58 -8.08 11.11
CA VAL A 149 3.50 -8.08 10.10
C VAL A 149 3.98 -7.55 8.76
N ARG A 150 4.81 -6.50 8.73
CA ARG A 150 5.45 -6.04 7.49
C ARG A 150 6.34 -7.13 6.87
N GLY A 151 7.06 -7.89 7.69
CA GLY A 151 7.85 -9.04 7.23
C GLY A 151 6.98 -10.13 6.61
N LEU A 152 5.86 -10.48 7.24
CA LEU A 152 4.86 -11.41 6.69
C LEU A 152 4.26 -10.92 5.38
N ALA A 153 4.07 -9.61 5.22
CA ALA A 153 3.60 -9.03 3.96
C ALA A 153 4.63 -9.17 2.85
N LEU A 154 5.92 -8.96 3.16
CA LEU A 154 7.02 -9.15 2.21
C LEU A 154 7.17 -10.61 1.77
N THR A 155 6.86 -11.57 2.65
CA THR A 155 6.84 -13.01 2.30
C THR A 155 5.49 -13.49 1.74
N GLN A 156 4.55 -12.57 1.50
CA GLN A 156 3.22 -12.83 0.95
C GLN A 156 2.39 -13.86 1.76
N SER A 157 2.62 -13.91 3.08
CA SER A 157 1.93 -14.82 4.01
C SER A 157 0.50 -14.36 4.31
N TYR A 158 -0.41 -14.40 3.34
CA TYR A 158 -1.77 -13.85 3.46
C TYR A 158 -2.59 -14.41 4.64
N SER A 159 -2.44 -15.70 4.97
CA SER A 159 -3.08 -16.31 6.15
C SER A 159 -2.58 -15.67 7.46
N ALA A 160 -1.29 -15.36 7.55
CA ALA A 160 -0.77 -14.63 8.70
C ALA A 160 -1.21 -13.17 8.73
N LEU A 161 -1.40 -12.52 7.57
CA LEU A 161 -1.91 -11.15 7.51
C LEU A 161 -3.39 -11.06 7.93
N THR A 162 -4.22 -12.00 7.50
CA THR A 162 -5.63 -12.07 7.92
C THR A 162 -5.76 -12.38 9.42
N GLN A 163 -4.92 -13.27 9.95
CA GLN A 163 -4.78 -13.47 11.38
C GLN A 163 -4.38 -12.17 12.08
N ALA A 164 -3.36 -11.45 11.57
CA ALA A 164 -2.90 -10.19 12.16
C ALA A 164 -3.99 -9.12 12.19
N LEU A 165 -4.85 -9.02 11.17
CA LEU A 165 -6.01 -8.13 11.21
C LEU A 165 -6.96 -8.46 12.37
N ALA A 166 -7.17 -9.74 12.64
CA ALA A 166 -8.13 -10.20 13.64
C ALA A 166 -7.60 -10.08 15.07
N VAL A 167 -6.32 -10.41 15.29
CA VAL A 167 -5.78 -10.62 16.65
C VAL A 167 -4.72 -9.61 17.08
N CYS A 168 -4.13 -8.82 16.16
CA CYS A 168 -3.10 -7.86 16.56
C CYS A 168 -3.71 -6.75 17.42
N PRO A 169 -3.22 -6.51 18.65
CA PRO A 169 -3.78 -5.49 19.53
C PRO A 169 -3.45 -4.07 19.07
N HIS A 170 -2.36 -3.90 18.31
CA HIS A 170 -1.83 -2.59 17.91
C HIS A 170 -2.34 -2.17 16.53
N GLU A 171 -2.72 -0.90 16.39
CA GLU A 171 -3.21 -0.35 15.12
C GLU A 171 -2.14 -0.44 14.02
N GLU A 172 -0.87 -0.27 14.35
CA GLU A 172 0.20 -0.28 13.35
C GLU A 172 0.42 -1.66 12.73
N GLY A 173 0.22 -2.72 13.53
CA GLY A 173 0.24 -4.09 13.02
C GLY A 173 -0.96 -4.37 12.12
N ARG A 174 -2.16 -3.93 12.50
CA ARG A 174 -3.37 -4.09 11.65
C ARG A 174 -3.26 -3.30 10.34
N PHE A 175 -2.69 -2.09 10.37
CA PHE A 175 -2.45 -1.30 9.15
C PHE A 175 -1.43 -1.96 8.24
N ALA A 176 -0.33 -2.49 8.80
CA ALA A 176 0.62 -3.27 8.02
C ALA A 176 -0.03 -4.50 7.36
N ALA A 177 -0.92 -5.20 8.08
CA ALA A 177 -1.65 -6.35 7.55
C ALA A 177 -2.60 -5.96 6.41
N ARG A 178 -3.36 -4.86 6.59
CA ARG A 178 -4.20 -4.27 5.54
C ARG A 178 -3.38 -3.99 4.29
N ASP A 179 -2.30 -3.23 4.44
CA ASP A 179 -1.52 -2.77 3.30
C ASP A 179 -0.91 -3.96 2.53
N GLY A 180 -0.38 -4.96 3.25
CA GLY A 180 0.09 -6.20 2.63
C GLY A 180 -1.01 -6.97 1.90
N LEU A 181 -2.23 -7.04 2.45
CA LEU A 181 -3.36 -7.69 1.77
C LEU A 181 -3.84 -6.89 0.55
N TYR A 182 -3.81 -5.56 0.60
CA TYR A 182 -4.18 -4.70 -0.54
C TYR A 182 -3.21 -4.87 -1.71
N GLU A 183 -1.93 -5.07 -1.41
CA GLU A 183 -0.89 -5.34 -2.40
C GLU A 183 -0.98 -6.77 -2.94
N TRP A 184 -1.28 -7.76 -2.07
CA TRP A 184 -1.35 -9.17 -2.43
C TRP A 184 -2.60 -9.53 -3.25
N LEU A 185 -3.77 -9.00 -2.89
CA LEU A 185 -5.06 -9.36 -3.48
C LEU A 185 -5.11 -9.24 -5.02
N PRO A 186 -4.61 -8.16 -5.66
CA PRO A 186 -4.64 -8.05 -7.13
C PRO A 186 -3.61 -8.91 -7.86
N LEU A 187 -2.70 -9.61 -7.17
CA LEU A 187 -1.63 -10.39 -7.81
C LEU A 187 -2.10 -11.73 -8.38
N GLY A 188 -3.24 -12.27 -7.90
CA GLY A 188 -3.76 -13.57 -8.31
C GLY A 188 -5.27 -13.55 -8.49
N ALA A 189 -5.76 -14.23 -9.53
CA ALA A 189 -7.20 -14.28 -9.84
C ALA A 189 -8.00 -15.08 -8.80
N ASP A 190 -7.36 -16.03 -8.11
CA ASP A 190 -7.94 -16.87 -7.06
C ASP A 190 -7.78 -16.27 -5.65
N HIS A 191 -6.98 -15.20 -5.50
CA HIS A 191 -6.69 -14.59 -4.20
C HIS A 191 -7.95 -14.08 -3.48
N GLY A 192 -8.97 -13.63 -4.21
CA GLY A 192 -10.26 -13.25 -3.61
C GLY A 192 -10.96 -14.41 -2.89
N ALA A 193 -11.01 -15.57 -3.53
CA ALA A 193 -11.61 -16.77 -2.93
C ALA A 193 -10.79 -17.29 -1.73
N LEU A 194 -9.45 -17.26 -1.85
CA LEU A 194 -8.54 -17.60 -0.76
C LEU A 194 -8.70 -16.67 0.44
N LEU A 195 -8.77 -15.36 0.19
CA LEU A 195 -8.98 -14.35 1.23
C LEU A 195 -10.30 -14.59 1.96
N LYS A 196 -11.39 -14.79 1.22
CA LYS A 196 -12.71 -14.99 1.81
C LYS A 196 -12.74 -16.22 2.71
N LYS A 197 -12.20 -17.35 2.25
CA LYS A 197 -12.09 -18.58 3.04
C LYS A 197 -11.25 -18.38 4.30
N GLU A 198 -10.17 -17.61 4.20
CA GLU A 198 -9.31 -17.35 5.35
C GLU A 198 -9.99 -16.42 6.37
N LEU A 199 -10.71 -15.39 5.91
CA LEU A 199 -11.50 -14.51 6.78
C LEU A 199 -12.55 -15.30 7.59
N GLU A 200 -13.16 -16.34 7.01
CA GLU A 200 -14.11 -17.23 7.72
C GLU A 200 -13.48 -17.96 8.91
N THR A 201 -12.15 -18.09 8.95
CA THR A 201 -11.43 -18.73 10.06
C THR A 201 -11.32 -17.80 11.28
N HIS A 202 -11.38 -16.48 11.06
CA HIS A 202 -11.11 -15.48 12.12
C HIS A 202 -12.31 -14.58 12.45
N TYR A 203 -13.31 -14.51 11.56
CA TYR A 203 -14.45 -13.60 11.69
C TYR A 203 -15.79 -14.33 11.61
N PRO A 204 -16.84 -13.82 12.30
CA PRO A 204 -18.19 -14.34 12.11
C PRO A 204 -18.71 -14.02 10.70
N PRO A 205 -19.66 -14.80 10.15
CA PRO A 205 -20.12 -14.64 8.75
C PRO A 205 -20.56 -13.22 8.38
N ALA A 206 -21.19 -12.50 9.31
CA ALA A 206 -21.62 -11.12 9.09
C ALA A 206 -20.44 -10.16 8.83
N ASP A 207 -19.31 -10.34 9.51
CA ASP A 207 -18.13 -9.48 9.34
C ASP A 207 -17.24 -9.93 8.19
N VAL A 208 -17.28 -11.21 7.80
CA VAL A 208 -16.52 -11.73 6.65
C VAL A 208 -16.83 -10.94 5.39
N GLU A 209 -18.11 -10.78 5.05
CA GLU A 209 -18.51 -10.05 3.84
C GLU A 209 -18.11 -8.56 3.92
N MET A 210 -18.24 -7.95 5.11
CA MET A 210 -17.84 -6.55 5.33
C MET A 210 -16.34 -6.38 5.14
N MET A 211 -15.53 -7.21 5.80
CA MET A 211 -14.08 -7.19 5.71
C MET A 211 -13.62 -7.50 4.28
N TYR A 212 -14.22 -8.48 3.63
CA TYR A 212 -13.93 -8.80 2.24
C TYR A 212 -14.20 -7.60 1.31
N ARG A 213 -15.35 -6.93 1.46
CA ARG A 213 -15.67 -5.71 0.71
C ARG A 213 -14.68 -4.58 0.99
N LEU A 214 -14.34 -4.36 2.26
CA LEU A 214 -13.39 -3.35 2.71
C LEU A 214 -11.98 -3.62 2.17
N LEU A 215 -11.54 -4.89 2.10
CA LEU A 215 -10.21 -5.24 1.62
C LEU A 215 -10.06 -5.14 0.10
N TRP A 216 -11.14 -5.35 -0.66
CA TRP A 216 -11.16 -5.06 -2.09
C TRP A 216 -11.20 -3.56 -2.41
N GLY A 217 -11.81 -2.78 -1.53
CA GLY A 217 -11.79 -1.32 -1.59
C GLY A 217 -12.84 -0.68 -2.47
N TYR A 218 -12.86 0.65 -2.46
CA TYR A 218 -13.93 1.46 -3.05
C TYR A 218 -13.41 2.37 -4.15
N THR A 219 -14.17 2.44 -5.25
CA THR A 219 -13.90 3.38 -6.34
C THR A 219 -14.50 4.75 -6.05
N ARG A 220 -14.08 5.78 -6.81
CA ARG A 220 -14.71 7.11 -6.72
C ARG A 220 -16.19 7.09 -7.16
N GLU A 221 -16.56 6.18 -8.07
CA GLU A 221 -17.96 5.95 -8.46
C GLU A 221 -18.77 5.37 -7.28
N ASP A 222 -18.21 4.41 -6.55
CA ASP A 222 -18.82 3.86 -5.33
C ASP A 222 -19.09 4.97 -4.31
N GLY A 223 -18.17 5.94 -4.18
CA GLY A 223 -18.32 7.08 -3.29
C GLY A 223 -19.35 8.14 -3.75
N ARG A 224 -19.75 8.13 -5.03
CA ARG A 224 -20.86 8.96 -5.54
C ARG A 224 -22.21 8.28 -5.33
N ASP A 225 -22.23 6.96 -5.19
CA ASP A 225 -23.44 6.23 -4.84
C ASP A 225 -23.85 6.51 -3.39
N LYS A 226 -25.06 7.05 -3.23
CA LYS A 226 -25.61 7.43 -1.92
C LYS A 226 -25.77 6.23 -1.00
N LEU A 227 -26.23 5.09 -1.52
CA LEU A 227 -26.46 3.89 -0.72
C LEU A 227 -25.13 3.35 -0.18
N THR A 228 -24.13 3.20 -1.04
CA THR A 228 -22.79 2.74 -0.69
C THR A 228 -22.12 3.69 0.30
N SER A 229 -22.28 5.00 0.11
CA SER A 229 -21.80 6.03 1.04
C SER A 229 -22.37 5.86 2.44
N HIS A 230 -23.70 5.71 2.57
CA HIS A 230 -24.33 5.46 3.87
C HIS A 230 -23.93 4.12 4.48
N GLN A 231 -23.80 3.06 3.68
CA GLN A 231 -23.32 1.76 4.15
C GLN A 231 -21.92 1.87 4.74
N LEU A 232 -21.00 2.53 4.04
CA LEU A 232 -19.61 2.70 4.49
C LEU A 232 -19.52 3.51 5.79
N VAL A 233 -20.29 4.59 5.92
CA VAL A 233 -20.37 5.35 7.18
C VAL A 233 -21.02 4.53 8.29
N GLY A 234 -22.02 3.72 7.97
CA GLY A 234 -22.64 2.78 8.90
C GLY A 234 -21.64 1.81 9.55
N LEU A 235 -20.60 1.39 8.81
CA LEU A 235 -19.54 0.52 9.33
C LEU A 235 -18.71 1.16 10.46
N LEU A 236 -18.71 2.49 10.59
CA LEU A 236 -18.06 3.18 11.72
C LEU A 236 -18.72 2.89 13.07
N HIS A 237 -19.96 2.39 13.06
CA HIS A 237 -20.68 1.93 14.25
C HIS A 237 -20.35 0.47 14.64
N ASN A 238 -19.64 -0.29 13.81
CA ASN A 238 -19.37 -1.72 14.06
C ASN A 238 -18.60 -1.91 15.38
N ASN A 239 -18.82 -3.01 16.10
CA ASN A 239 -18.16 -3.30 17.38
C ASN A 239 -16.68 -3.70 17.22
N HIS A 240 -16.29 -4.23 16.06
CA HIS A 240 -14.92 -4.61 15.76
C HIS A 240 -14.10 -3.40 15.31
N VAL A 241 -12.98 -3.15 16.01
CA VAL A 241 -12.11 -2.00 15.75
C VAL A 241 -11.55 -2.01 14.33
N VAL A 242 -11.17 -3.19 13.83
CA VAL A 242 -10.63 -3.35 12.48
C VAL A 242 -11.62 -2.91 11.41
N VAL A 243 -12.91 -3.27 11.53
CA VAL A 243 -13.95 -2.83 10.58
C VAL A 243 -14.04 -1.30 10.55
N ARG A 244 -14.00 -0.65 11.73
CA ARG A 244 -14.06 0.81 11.84
C ARG A 244 -12.83 1.49 11.24
N GLU A 245 -11.64 0.96 11.50
CA GLU A 245 -10.38 1.45 10.93
C GLU A 245 -10.37 1.38 9.40
N GLN A 246 -10.85 0.26 8.87
CA GLN A 246 -10.93 0.06 7.43
C GLN A 246 -11.96 0.96 6.76
N ALA A 247 -13.12 1.16 7.41
CA ALA A 247 -14.13 2.08 6.91
C ALA A 247 -13.63 3.52 6.90
N ASP A 248 -12.99 3.99 7.98
CA ASP A 248 -12.41 5.33 8.08
C ASP A 248 -11.33 5.56 7.01
N PHE A 249 -10.44 4.58 6.80
CA PHE A 249 -9.44 4.62 5.73
C PHE A 249 -10.07 4.89 4.35
N TRP A 250 -11.16 4.20 4.01
CA TRP A 250 -11.83 4.40 2.72
C TRP A 250 -12.60 5.72 2.65
N ILE A 251 -13.23 6.13 3.74
CA ILE A 251 -13.91 7.43 3.82
C ILE A 251 -12.91 8.56 3.55
N GLU A 252 -11.78 8.60 4.25
CA GLU A 252 -10.73 9.61 4.06
C GLU A 252 -10.25 9.67 2.59
N ARG A 253 -10.09 8.51 1.97
CA ARG A 253 -9.64 8.40 0.57
C ARG A 253 -10.68 8.88 -0.42
N LEU A 254 -11.97 8.59 -0.18
CA LEU A 254 -13.07 9.03 -1.05
C LEU A 254 -13.30 10.54 -0.93
N ILE A 255 -13.29 11.10 0.28
CA ILE A 255 -13.47 12.54 0.50
C ILE A 255 -12.21 13.36 0.16
N GLY A 256 -11.04 12.70 0.04
CA GLY A 256 -9.77 13.33 -0.29
C GLY A 256 -9.15 14.17 0.84
N ARG A 257 -9.58 13.96 2.09
CA ARG A 257 -9.08 14.66 3.28
C ARG A 257 -9.17 13.77 4.52
N LYS A 258 -8.35 14.06 5.53
CA LYS A 258 -8.39 13.34 6.80
C LYS A 258 -9.65 13.68 7.60
N THR A 259 -10.13 12.71 8.38
CA THR A 259 -11.17 12.93 9.38
C THR A 259 -10.53 13.09 10.77
N GLU A 260 -11.32 13.58 11.73
CA GLU A 260 -10.97 13.54 13.15
C GLU A 260 -11.42 12.22 13.83
N TYR A 261 -11.94 11.27 13.05
CA TYR A 261 -12.41 10.01 13.56
C TYR A 261 -11.23 9.17 14.10
N ARG A 262 -11.50 8.42 15.18
CA ARG A 262 -10.56 7.47 15.78
C ARG A 262 -11.34 6.23 16.19
N ALA A 263 -10.98 5.09 15.62
CA ALA A 263 -11.69 3.84 15.84
C ALA A 263 -11.65 3.33 17.30
N THR A 264 -10.63 3.72 18.06
CA THR A 264 -10.41 3.33 19.47
C THR A 264 -11.04 4.31 20.47
N ASN A 265 -11.55 5.45 20.02
CA ASN A 265 -12.22 6.41 20.91
C ASN A 265 -13.48 5.84 21.56
N LEU A 266 -13.87 6.45 22.68
CA LEU A 266 -15.11 6.13 23.38
C LEU A 266 -16.33 6.28 22.44
N PRO A 267 -17.38 5.46 22.58
CA PRO A 267 -18.54 5.47 21.68
C PRO A 267 -19.14 6.87 21.45
N ALA A 268 -19.28 7.69 22.50
CA ALA A 268 -19.84 9.04 22.37
C ALA A 268 -18.96 10.00 21.53
N GLN A 269 -17.64 9.86 21.60
CA GLN A 269 -16.71 10.64 20.78
C GLN A 269 -16.76 10.19 19.32
N ARG A 270 -16.88 8.87 19.08
CA ARG A 270 -17.05 8.32 17.73
C ARG A 270 -18.36 8.81 17.11
N GLU A 271 -19.47 8.72 17.83
CA GLU A 271 -20.79 9.18 17.41
C GLU A 271 -20.77 10.64 16.92
N SER A 272 -20.10 11.53 17.67
CA SER A 272 -19.99 12.94 17.27
C SER A 272 -19.26 13.12 15.93
N GLN A 273 -18.26 12.30 15.62
CA GLN A 273 -17.53 12.37 14.35
C GLN A 273 -18.32 11.70 13.23
N ILE A 274 -19.01 10.60 13.51
CA ILE A 274 -19.88 9.93 12.54
C ILE A 274 -20.97 10.89 12.06
N ARG A 275 -21.65 11.60 12.96
CA ARG A 275 -22.66 12.61 12.59
C ARG A 275 -22.14 13.73 11.69
N ARG A 276 -20.86 14.12 11.83
CA ARG A 276 -20.24 15.12 10.96
C ARG A 276 -20.04 14.57 9.55
N ILE A 277 -19.71 13.28 9.42
CA ILE A 277 -19.58 12.60 8.12
C ILE A 277 -20.96 12.34 7.52
N GLU A 278 -21.97 11.98 8.32
CA GLU A 278 -23.35 11.84 7.86
C GLU A 278 -23.90 13.16 7.32
N LYS A 279 -23.67 14.27 8.03
CA LYS A 279 -24.04 15.60 7.56
C LYS A 279 -23.37 15.96 6.22
N LEU A 280 -22.10 15.55 6.02
CA LEU A 280 -21.43 15.72 4.72
C LEU A 280 -22.17 14.99 3.60
N ILE A 281 -22.66 13.77 3.85
CA ILE A 281 -23.48 13.01 2.89
C ILE A 281 -24.83 13.69 2.66
N GLU A 282 -25.46 14.22 3.70
CA GLU A 282 -26.73 14.97 3.57
C GLU A 282 -26.57 16.21 2.69
N ASP A 283 -25.48 16.97 2.90
CA ASP A 283 -25.18 18.21 2.17
C ASP A 283 -24.76 17.93 0.71
N ASN A 284 -24.01 16.86 0.45
CA ASN A 284 -23.44 16.54 -0.87
C ASN A 284 -24.23 15.48 -1.66
N GLY A 285 -25.19 14.79 -1.03
CA GLY A 285 -25.87 13.62 -1.57
C GLY A 285 -25.12 12.29 -1.37
N ALA A 286 -23.79 12.31 -1.31
CA ALA A 286 -22.90 11.16 -1.15
C ALA A 286 -21.53 11.58 -0.55
N LEU A 287 -20.61 10.63 -0.33
CA LEU A 287 -19.25 10.94 0.15
C LEU A 287 -18.44 11.73 -0.89
N VAL A 288 -18.66 11.46 -2.17
CA VAL A 288 -18.04 12.15 -3.30
C VAL A 288 -19.12 12.98 -3.99
N LYS A 289 -18.85 14.27 -4.16
CA LYS A 289 -19.73 15.17 -4.91
C LYS A 289 -19.69 14.84 -6.41
N ASP A 290 -20.84 14.91 -7.08
CA ASP A 290 -20.89 14.95 -8.54
C ASP A 290 -20.25 16.24 -9.04
N GLU A 291 -19.36 16.11 -10.03
CA GLU A 291 -18.63 17.24 -10.65
C GLU A 291 -19.53 17.98 -11.64
#